data_AF-A0A8J7RV56-F1
#
_entry.id   AF-A0A8J7RV56-F1
#
_cell.length_a   1.000
_cell.length_b   1.000
_cell.length_c   1.000
_cell.angle_alpha   90.00
_cell.angle_beta   90.00
_cell.angle_gamma   90.00
#
_symmetry.space_group_name_H-M   'P 1'
#
loop_
_entity.id
_entity.type
_entity.pdbx_description
1 polymer ?
#
loop_
_entity_poly.entity_id
_entity_poly.type
_entity_poly.pdbx_seq_one_letter_code
_entity_poly.pdbx_strand_id
1 'polypeptide(L)' 'MEFSEALKHLRKRAFLSQEDFAKEIGVAFSTVNRWELGKTKPNYKALKKIDEYCRKHSEQFEFDYE' A
#
# COMPACT_ATOMS: atom_id res chain seq x y z
N MET A 1 -8.24 -6.87 9.05
CA MET A 1 -6.86 -7.36 8.82
C MET A 1 -5.88 -6.24 9.16
N GLU A 2 -4.66 -6.58 9.59
CA GLU A 2 -3.58 -5.61 9.79
C GLU A 2 -3.23 -4.85 8.51
N PHE A 3 -2.88 -3.56 8.62
CA PHE A 3 -2.53 -2.71 7.48
C PHE A 3 -1.43 -3.31 6.58
N SER A 4 -0.41 -3.92 7.17
CA SER A 4 0.72 -4.50 6.44
C SER A 4 0.27 -5.63 5.50
N GLU A 5 -0.65 -6.48 5.97
CA GLU A 5 -1.22 -7.55 5.17
C GLU A 5 -2.19 -6.98 4.13
N ALA A 6 -3.05 -6.03 4.50
CA ALA A 6 -3.95 -5.38 3.56
C ALA A 6 -3.20 -4.79 2.36
N LEU A 7 -2.11 -4.07 2.63
CA LEU A 7 -1.32 -3.42 1.59
C LEU A 7 -0.68 -4.44 0.65
N LYS A 8 -0.13 -5.53 1.23
CA LYS A 8 0.45 -6.63 0.48
C LYS A 8 -0.59 -7.35 -0.37
N HIS A 9 -1.82 -7.51 0.14
CA HIS A 9 -2.94 -8.09 -0.59
C HIS A 9 -3.38 -7.21 -1.76
N LEU A 10 -3.56 -5.90 -1.53
CA LEU A 10 -3.85 -4.91 -2.58
C LEU A 10 -2.83 -5.02 -3.72
N ARG A 11 -1.54 -4.89 -3.40
CA ARG A 11 -0.46 -4.98 -4.39
C ARG A 11 -0.47 -6.28 -5.19
N LYS A 12 -0.66 -7.42 -4.50
CA LYS A 12 -0.67 -8.72 -5.16
C LYS A 12 -1.88 -8.89 -6.08
N ARG A 13 -3.05 -8.36 -5.71
CA ARG A 13 -4.25 -8.35 -6.58
C ARG A 13 -4.05 -7.51 -7.83
N ALA A 14 -3.24 -6.46 -7.73
CA ALA A 14 -2.82 -5.65 -8.87
C ALA A 14 -1.71 -6.30 -9.72
N PHE A 15 -1.21 -7.49 -9.35
CA PHE A 15 -0.09 -8.18 -10.00
C PHE A 15 1.23 -7.36 -10.03
N LEU A 16 1.44 -6.50 -9.04
CA LEU A 16 2.61 -5.64 -8.98
C LEU A 16 3.71 -6.19 -8.06
N SER A 17 4.97 -5.97 -8.44
CA SER A 17 6.09 -6.11 -7.50
C SER A 17 6.05 -4.98 -6.46
N GLN A 18 6.76 -5.12 -5.34
CA GLN A 18 6.89 -4.02 -4.37
C GLN A 18 7.49 -2.76 -4.98
N GLU A 19 8.39 -2.93 -5.97
CA GLU A 19 9.01 -1.82 -6.67
C GLU A 19 8.04 -1.12 -7.62
N ASP A 20 7.25 -1.88 -8.37
CA ASP A 20 6.26 -1.31 -9.30
C ASP A 20 5.14 -0.62 -8.55
N PHE A 21 4.65 -1.22 -7.46
CA PHE A 21 3.67 -0.57 -6.61
C PHE A 21 4.21 0.71 -5.97
N ALA A 22 5.47 0.71 -5.52
CA ALA A 22 6.11 1.92 -5.02
C ALA A 22 6.19 3.03 -6.08
N LYS A 23 6.47 2.67 -7.34
CA LYS A 23 6.43 3.61 -8.48
C LYS A 23 5.03 4.15 -8.72
N GLU A 24 4.01 3.30 -8.73
CA GLU A 24 2.60 3.69 -8.92
C GLU A 24 2.13 4.70 -7.86
N ILE A 25 2.47 4.48 -6.57
CA ILE A 25 2.09 5.39 -5.48
C ILE A 25 3.15 6.46 -5.21
N GLY A 26 4.21 6.57 -6.03
CA GLY A 26 5.25 7.60 -5.94
C GLY A 26 5.99 7.64 -4.60
N VAL A 27 6.46 6.49 -4.11
CA VAL A 27 7.32 6.35 -2.92
C VAL A 27 8.54 5.46 -3.22
N ALA A 28 9.49 5.37 -2.30
CA ALA A 28 10.62 4.46 -2.47
C ALA A 28 10.21 3.00 -2.21
N PHE A 29 10.85 2.04 -2.89
CA PHE A 29 10.66 0.61 -2.64
C PHE A 29 10.82 0.24 -1.16
N SER A 30 11.84 0.80 -0.49
CA SER A 30 12.13 0.54 0.93
C SER A 30 10.99 0.98 1.84
N THR A 31 10.19 1.96 1.43
CA THR A 31 9.00 2.42 2.14
C THR A 31 7.90 1.36 2.10
N VAL A 32 7.55 0.86 0.90
CA VAL A 32 6.54 -0.21 0.73
C VAL A 32 6.99 -1.49 1.45
N ASN A 33 8.27 -1.86 1.33
CA ASN A 33 8.84 -3.02 2.02
C ASN A 33 8.64 -2.93 3.55
N ARG A 34 8.96 -1.78 4.17
CA ARG A 34 8.77 -1.60 5.62
C ARG A 34 7.31 -1.62 6.04
N TRP A 35 6.40 -1.09 5.21
CA TRP A 35 4.95 -1.14 5.46
C TRP A 35 4.41 -2.57 5.39
N GLU A 36 4.76 -3.34 4.35
CA GLU A 36 4.34 -4.75 4.21
C GLU A 36 4.97 -5.68 5.26
N LEU A 37 6.13 -5.32 5.83
CA LEU A 37 6.73 -6.03 6.95
C LEU A 37 6.20 -5.56 8.32
N GLY A 38 5.28 -4.59 8.37
CA GLY A 38 4.75 -4.02 9.62
C GLY A 38 5.77 -3.22 10.44
N LYS A 39 6.94 -2.89 9.88
CA LYS A 39 8.02 -2.18 10.59
C LYS A 39 7.71 -0.71 10.84
N THR A 40 6.87 -0.11 10.00
CA THR A 40 6.44 1.28 10.09
C THR A 40 5.03 1.40 9.54
N LYS A 41 4.24 2.37 10.02
CA LYS A 41 2.95 2.75 9.42
C LYS A 41 3.15 3.93 8.44
N PRO A 42 2.37 4.03 7.35
CA PRO A 42 2.37 5.19 6.48
C PRO A 42 1.88 6.44 7.22
N ASN A 43 2.36 7.61 6.80
CA ASN A 43 1.78 8.87 7.26
C ASN A 43 0.55 9.25 6.42
N TYR A 44 -0.14 10.32 6.81
CA TYR A 44 -1.34 10.79 6.10
C TYR A 44 -1.13 11.05 4.60
N LYS A 45 0.01 11.62 4.21
CA LYS A 45 0.33 11.86 2.79
C LYS A 45 0.45 10.54 2.02
N ALA A 46 1.11 9.54 2.60
CA ALA A 46 1.23 8.21 2.01
C ALA A 46 -0.11 7.49 1.92
N LEU A 47 -0.93 7.55 2.97
CA LEU A 47 -2.29 7.00 2.98
C LEU A 47 -3.14 7.61 1.86
N LYS A 48 -3.06 8.93 1.66
CA LYS A 48 -3.76 9.61 0.56
C LYS A 48 -3.33 9.07 -0.81
N LYS A 49 -2.04 8.81 -1.04
CA LYS A 49 -1.57 8.23 -2.31
C LYS A 49 -2.09 6.81 -2.53
N ILE A 50 -2.19 6.02 -1.46
CA ILE A 50 -2.77 4.67 -1.53
C ILE A 50 -4.26 4.76 -1.86
N ASP A 51 -5.02 5.65 -1.21
CA ASP A 51 -6.44 5.90 -1.52
C ASP A 51 -6.64 6.35 -2.98
N GLU A 52 -5.82 7.29 -3.47
CA GLU A 52 -5.82 7.74 -4.86
C GLU A 52 -5.57 6.58 -5.84
N TYR A 53 -4.60 5.71 -5.53
CA TYR A 53 -4.33 4.50 -6.32
C TYR A 53 -5.54 3.55 -6.35
N CYS A 54 -6.17 3.30 -5.20
CA CYS A 54 -7.33 2.40 -5.10
C CYS A 54 -8.52 2.93 -5.91
N ARG A 55 -8.79 4.23 -5.82
CA ARG A 55 -9.85 4.89 -6.60
C ARG A 55 -9.60 4.82 -8.10
N LYS A 56 -8.35 5.01 -8.54
CA LYS A 56 -7.98 4.94 -9.97
C LYS A 56 -8.19 3.55 -10.56
N HIS A 57 -7.95 2.49 -9.79
CA HIS A 57 -8.00 1.12 -10.25
C HIS A 57 -9.27 0.36 -9.82
N SER A 58 -10.22 1.05 -9.17
CA SER A 58 -11.44 0.44 -8.59
C SER A 58 -11.12 -0.73 -7.65
N GLU A 59 -10.00 -0.66 -6.93
CA GLU A 59 -9.59 -1.68 -5.98
C GLU A 59 -10.18 -1.40 -4.59
N GLN A 60 -10.65 -2.45 -3.92
CA GLN A 60 -11.11 -2.39 -2.54
C GLN A 60 -9.90 -2.49 -1.61
N PHE A 61 -9.71 -1.48 -0.77
CA PHE A 61 -8.67 -1.44 0.26
C PHE A 61 -9.29 -1.19 1.62
N GLU A 62 -9.38 -2.27 2.42
CA GLU A 62 -9.96 -2.25 3.77
C GLU A 62 -8.95 -2.85 4.74
N PHE A 63 -8.77 -2.18 5.89
CA PHE A 63 -7.90 -2.63 6.97
C PHE A 63 -8.39 -2.05 8.30
N ASP A 64 -8.03 -2.71 9.40
CA ASP A 64 -8.41 -2.27 10.73
C ASP A 64 -7.42 -1.20 11.22
N TYR A 65 -7.93 -0.09 11.74
CA TYR A 65 -7.14 0.92 12.45
C TYR A 65 -7.03 0.51 13.93
N GLU A 66 -6.22 -0.49 14.23
CA GLU A 66 -5.74 -0.77 15.58
C GLU A 66 -4.35 -0.13 15.82
#